data_AF-A0A1F7TLS8-F1
#
_entry.id   AF-A0A1F7TLS8-F1
#
_cell.length_a   1.000
_cell.length_b   1.000
_cell.length_c   1.000
_cell.angle_alpha   90.00
_cell.angle_beta   90.00
_cell.angle_gamma   90.00
#
_symmetry.space_group_name_H-M   'P 1'
#
loop_
_entity.id
_entity.type
_entity.pdbx_description
1 polymer ?
#
loop_
_entity_poly.entity_id
_entity_poly.type
_entity_poly.pdbx_seq_one_letter_code
_entity_poly.pdbx_strand_id
1 'polypeptide(L)' 'MPFLFLGLLILLVGMYFLRQAKRSHDHEGEIGCKALIAAGIILILIQGLFFRSVILLGF' A
#
# COMPACT_ATOMS: atom_id res chain seq x y z
N MET A 1 6.02 -10.83 10.05
CA MET A 1 6.35 -10.38 8.68
C MET A 1 5.24 -10.46 7.60
N PRO A 2 4.03 -11.05 7.81
CA PRO A 2 3.05 -11.19 6.73
C PRO A 2 2.40 -9.87 6.27
N PHE A 3 2.25 -8.89 7.16
CA PHE A 3 1.64 -7.59 6.86
C PHE A 3 2.47 -6.70 5.92
N LEU A 4 3.80 -6.81 5.99
CA LEU A 4 4.70 -6.08 5.09
C LEU A 4 4.56 -6.63 3.66
N PHE A 5 4.47 -7.96 3.54
CA PHE A 5 4.21 -8.63 2.27
C PHE A 5 2.82 -8.28 1.72
N LEU A 6 1.79 -8.24 2.58
CA LEU A 6 0.44 -7.81 2.22
C LEU A 6 0.44 -6.38 1.67
N GLY A 7 1.09 -5.43 2.37
CA GLY A 7 1.18 -4.04 1.92
C GLY A 7 1.89 -3.91 0.56
N LEU A 8 2.95 -4.70 0.34
CA LEU A 8 3.69 -4.72 -0.92
C LEU A 8 2.85 -5.30 -2.07
N LEU A 9 2.06 -6.34 -1.78
CA LEU A 9 1.15 -6.96 -2.74
C LEU A 9 0.02 -5.99 -3.12
N ILE A 10 -0.58 -5.31 -2.14
CA ILE A 10 -1.59 -4.26 -2.38
C ILE A 10 -1.01 -3.13 -3.24
N LEU A 11 0.23 -2.72 -3.02
CA LEU A 11 0.92 -1.72 -3.84
C LEU A 11 1.08 -2.17 -5.29
N LEU A 12 1.58 -3.39 -5.52
CA LEU A 12 1.75 -3.94 -6.87
C LEU A 12 0.42 -4.04 -7.61
N VAL A 13 -0.60 -4.56 -6.93
CA VAL A 13 -1.97 -4.69 -7.48
C VAL A 13 -2.56 -3.31 -7.76
N GLY A 14 -2.45 -2.36 -6.84
CA GLY A 14 -2.94 -0.99 -7.02
C GLY A 14 -2.27 -0.28 -8.18
N MET A 15 -0.95 -0.44 -8.37
CA MET A 15 -0.24 0.10 -9.53
C MET A 15 -0.68 -0.54 -10.85
N TYR A 16 -0.92 -1.86 -10.86
CA TYR A 16 -1.41 -2.56 -12.03
C TYR A 16 -2.79 -2.07 -12.45
N PHE A 17 -3.74 -2.00 -11.50
CA PHE A 17 -5.07 -1.47 -11.76
C PHE A 17 -5.06 0.01 -12.12
N LEU A 18 -4.19 0.83 -11.52
CA LEU A 18 -4.05 2.24 -11.91
C LEU A 18 -3.64 2.38 -13.38
N ARG A 19 -2.73 1.54 -13.87
CA ARG A 19 -2.35 1.52 -15.30
C ARG A 19 -3.52 1.09 -16.18
N GLN A 20 -4.34 0.15 -15.72
CA GLN A 20 -5.51 -0.31 -16.46
C GLN A 20 -6.60 0.77 -16.50
N ALA A 21 -6.93 1.39 -15.37
CA ALA A 21 -7.91 2.47 -15.27
C ALA A 21 -7.53 3.66 -16.16
N LYS A 22 -6.23 4.02 -16.20
CA LYS A 22 -5.68 5.03 -17.12
C LYS A 22 -5.95 4.71 -18.59
N ARG A 23 -5.80 3.43 -18.99
CA ARG A 23 -6.04 3.00 -20.37
C ARG A 23 -7.53 3.03 -20.73
N SER A 24 -8.39 2.77 -19.75
CA SER A 24 -9.86 2.76 -19.94
C SER A 24 -10.51 4.14 -19.78
N HIS A 25 -9.74 5.21 -19.53
CA HIS A 25 -10.24 6.56 -19.21
C HIS A 25 -11.25 6.60 -18.05
N ASP A 26 -11.20 5.60 -17.16
CA ASP A 26 -12.07 5.48 -16.01
C ASP A 26 -11.54 6.33 -14.85
N HIS A 27 -12.15 7.50 -14.66
CA HIS A 27 -11.78 8.45 -13.62
C HIS A 27 -12.07 7.92 -12.20
N GLU A 28 -13.15 7.17 -12.01
CA GLU A 28 -13.51 6.62 -10.70
C GLU A 28 -12.51 5.53 -10.30
N GLY A 29 -12.18 4.66 -11.27
CA GLY A 29 -11.14 3.64 -11.10
C GLY A 29 -9.77 4.23 -10.76
N GLU A 30 -9.38 5.35 -11.39
CA GLU A 30 -8.14 6.04 -11.06
C GLU A 30 -8.09 6.53 -9.61
N ILE A 31 -9.17 7.16 -9.12
CA ILE A 31 -9.24 7.69 -7.76
C ILE A 31 -9.18 6.54 -6.76
N GLY A 32 -9.94 5.47 -6.99
CA GLY A 32 -9.93 4.27 -6.15
C GLY A 32 -8.54 3.63 -6.08
N CYS A 33 -7.84 3.51 -7.23
CA CYS A 33 -6.50 2.93 -7.25
C CYS A 33 -5.47 3.81 -6.54
N LYS A 34 -5.57 5.14 -6.65
CA LYS A 34 -4.71 6.08 -5.89
C LYS A 34 -4.93 5.93 -4.39
N ALA A 35 -6.18 5.81 -3.94
CA ALA A 35 -6.50 5.57 -2.53
C ALA A 35 -5.96 4.21 -2.04
N LEU A 36 -6.07 3.16 -2.86
CA LEU A 36 -5.55 1.82 -2.55
C LEU A 36 -4.02 1.83 -2.39
N ILE A 37 -3.31 2.51 -3.30
CA ILE A 37 -1.86 2.69 -3.22
C ILE A 37 -1.47 3.45 -1.95
N ALA A 38 -2.18 4.54 -1.64
CA ALA A 38 -1.95 5.31 -0.42
C ALA A 38 -2.15 4.46 0.85
N ALA A 39 -3.22 3.67 0.90
CA ALA A 39 -3.48 2.75 2.00
C ALA A 39 -2.35 1.71 2.16
N GLY A 40 -1.86 1.13 1.05
CA GLY A 40 -0.73 0.20 1.07
C GLY A 40 0.55 0.82 1.65
N ILE A 41 0.86 2.06 1.26
CA ILE A 41 2.03 2.80 1.78
C ILE A 41 1.88 3.06 3.29
N ILE A 42 0.72 3.54 3.73
CA ILE A 42 0.45 3.80 5.15
C ILE A 42 0.63 2.52 5.97
N LEU A 43 0.12 1.40 5.48
CA LEU A 43 0.22 0.11 6.16
C LEU A 43 1.67 -0.35 6.31
N ILE A 44 2.51 -0.17 5.27
CA ILE A 44 3.95 -0.45 5.33
C ILE A 44 4.66 0.47 6.34
N LEU A 45 4.35 1.77 6.32
CA LEU A 45 4.98 2.74 7.23
C LEU A 45 4.63 2.45 8.69
N ILE A 46 3.36 2.17 8.99
CA ILE A 46 2.92 1.78 10.34
C ILE A 46 3.62 0.50 10.78
N GLN A 47 3.70 -0.51 9.90
CA GLN A 47 4.40 -1.75 10.20
C GLN A 47 5.90 -1.50 10.50
N GLY A 48 6.55 -0.66 9.71
CA GLY A 48 7.96 -0.30 9.88
C GLY A 48 8.21 0.48 11.17
N LEU A 49 7.35 1.45 11.48
CA LEU A 49 7.37 2.19 12.74
C LEU A 49 7.16 1.26 13.94
N PHE A 50 6.18 0.36 13.86
CA PHE A 50 5.92 -0.62 14.91
C PHE A 50 7.13 -1.52 15.17
N PHE A 51 7.76 -2.04 14.10
CA PHE A 51 8.96 -2.86 14.22
C PHE A 51 10.13 -2.10 14.84
N ARG A 52 10.34 -0.85 14.41
CA ARG A 52 11.37 0.02 14.97
C ARG A 52 11.12 0.34 16.44
N SER A 53 9.86 0.60 16.82
CA SER A 53 9.46 0.85 18.20
C SER A 53 9.65 -0.36 19.10
N VAL A 54 9.32 -1.57 18.63
CA VAL A 54 9.58 -2.82 19.37
C VAL A 54 11.08 -2.99 19.64
N ILE A 55 11.92 -2.78 18.62
CA ILE A 55 13.38 -2.87 18.75
C ILE A 55 13.95 -1.78 19.70
N LEU A 56 13.48 -0.53 19.59
CA LEU A 56 13.97 0.59 20.40
C LEU A 56 13.51 0.55 21.85
N LEU A 57 12.29 0.08 22.10
CA LEU A 57 11.71 0.00 23.45
C LEU A 57 12.10 -1.29 24.18
N GLY A 58 12.88 -2.18 23.54
CA GLY A 58 13.55 -3.30 24.20
C GLY A 58 12.60 -4.37 24.76
N PHE A 59 11.48 -4.62 24.08
CA PHE A 59 10.67 -5.82 24.30
C PHE A 59 11.23 -7.02 23.54
#